data_AF-A0AA36HX55-F1
#
_entry.id   AF-A0AA36HX55-F1
#
_cell.length_a   1.000
_cell.length_b   1.000
_cell.length_c   1.000
_cell.angle_alpha   90.00
_cell.angle_beta   90.00
_cell.angle_gamma   90.00
#
_symmetry.space_group_name_H-M   'P 1'
#
loop_
_entity.id
_entity.type
_entity.pdbx_description
1 polymer ?
#
loop_
_entity_poly.entity_id
_entity_poly.type
_entity_poly.pdbx_seq_one_letter_code
_entity_poly.pdbx_strand_id
1 'polypeptide(L)'
;MASFEYAKLDGGFDFKSSSSAFGGLCAGTGQEWRAAFTDFWRLYREYDANHPVFQEQHDMSVRLPVFCHGDEGRGLRRVPFMVEVWQPVLSHKGANCTNMSGHTFCSRLLFTCISSKLFAGDLTLRQINRAWAEQMISLSQDGVPAGIWNLFLTFLGGKGDWPYLRKALDIYTGSGYCCRQIPAENWHDFSEDAPWRHERPNPSPFKEDGNPFHKVPGADDALRVLPDVMHTYHIGFGVDFCASIIMWLANLGHFGHKGKIDDWLREAHSRFMQWCAANGKYSACTEWSRRTFHMKSKLVPNSGAACKAHDTGVVTAWLEHVLRGIAPDNGIIDTMRYTVSQCNVFFRTLHKHGNFIPPADKDKAMSDMQT
;
A
#
# COMPACT_ATOMS: atom_id res chain seq x y z
N MET A 1 -22.26 -24.87 19.78
CA MET A 1 -21.73 -24.12 18.62
C MET A 1 -22.53 -22.84 18.52
N ALA A 2 -21.92 -21.68 18.79
CA ALA A 2 -22.60 -20.40 18.61
C ALA A 2 -22.65 -20.09 17.11
N SER A 3 -23.84 -20.08 16.52
CA SER A 3 -24.06 -19.60 15.16
C SER A 3 -23.88 -18.08 15.18
N PHE A 4 -22.76 -17.59 14.65
CA PHE A 4 -22.63 -16.19 14.31
C PHE A 4 -23.46 -15.94 13.04
N GLU A 5 -24.65 -15.35 13.19
CA GLU A 5 -25.36 -14.76 12.05
C GLU A 5 -24.51 -13.61 11.52
N TYR A 6 -23.80 -13.86 10.43
CA TYR A 6 -23.32 -12.77 9.57
C TYR A 6 -24.54 -12.02 9.06
N ALA A 7 -24.46 -10.68 9.05
CA ALA A 7 -25.43 -9.85 8.35
C ALA A 7 -25.45 -10.29 6.88
N LYS A 8 -26.45 -11.10 6.51
CA LYS A 8 -26.73 -11.36 5.10
C LYS A 8 -27.08 -10.02 4.47
N LEU A 9 -26.48 -9.73 3.32
CA LEU A 9 -26.88 -8.63 2.44
C LEU A 9 -28.21 -8.96 1.74
N ASP A 10 -29.21 -9.44 2.49
CA ASP A 10 -30.53 -9.86 1.98
C ASP A 10 -31.48 -8.66 1.78
N GLY A 11 -31.05 -7.45 2.13
CA GLY A 11 -31.77 -6.23 1.79
C GLY A 11 -31.42 -5.81 0.36
N GLY A 12 -32.36 -5.96 -0.57
CA GLY A 12 -32.20 -5.46 -1.94
C GLY A 12 -31.66 -4.02 -1.92
N PHE A 13 -30.49 -3.82 -2.52
CA PHE A 13 -29.85 -2.50 -2.62
C PHE A 13 -30.66 -1.61 -3.56
N ASP A 14 -31.43 -0.68 -2.99
CA ASP A 14 -32.10 0.35 -3.77
C ASP A 14 -31.10 1.44 -4.18
N PHE A 15 -30.58 1.29 -5.40
CA PHE A 15 -29.63 2.22 -6.02
C PHE A 15 -30.17 3.66 -6.13
N LYS A 16 -31.48 3.89 -6.01
CA LYS A 16 -32.07 5.24 -6.08
C LYS A 16 -31.97 6.04 -4.79
N SER A 17 -31.75 5.39 -3.64
CA SER A 17 -31.69 6.07 -2.34
C SER A 17 -30.33 5.96 -1.63
N SER A 18 -29.46 5.03 -2.03
CA SER A 18 -28.11 4.88 -1.45
C SER A 18 -27.00 5.07 -2.48
N SER A 19 -26.73 6.31 -2.87
CA SER A 19 -25.55 6.68 -3.67
C SER A 19 -24.21 6.34 -2.99
N SER A 20 -24.23 5.96 -1.70
CA SER A 20 -23.08 5.67 -0.85
C SER A 20 -22.60 4.21 -0.82
N ALA A 21 -23.37 3.24 -1.30
CA ALA A 21 -23.14 1.82 -1.00
C ALA A 21 -21.83 1.23 -1.58
N PHE A 22 -21.39 1.70 -2.75
CA PHE A 22 -20.12 1.28 -3.37
C PHE A 22 -19.06 2.38 -3.31
N GLY A 23 -18.95 3.04 -2.15
CA GLY A 23 -17.91 4.05 -1.90
C GLY A 23 -18.19 5.42 -2.53
N GLY A 24 -19.36 5.64 -3.13
CA GLY A 24 -19.71 6.93 -3.70
C GLY A 24 -19.58 6.97 -5.23
N LEU A 25 -20.17 5.99 -5.92
CA LEU A 25 -20.52 6.10 -7.36
C LEU A 25 -21.50 7.27 -7.65
N CYS A 26 -21.56 8.28 -6.77
CA CYS A 26 -22.49 9.41 -6.73
C CYS A 26 -22.35 10.39 -7.89
N ALA A 27 -21.20 10.43 -8.57
CA ALA A 27 -20.85 11.55 -9.44
C ALA A 27 -21.15 11.34 -10.93
N GLY A 28 -21.58 10.16 -11.35
CA GLY A 28 -21.75 9.86 -12.77
C GLY A 28 -22.99 9.06 -13.11
N THR A 29 -23.46 9.20 -14.35
CA THR A 29 -24.50 8.33 -14.89
C THR A 29 -24.00 6.89 -14.96
N GLY A 30 -24.90 5.90 -14.96
CA GLY A 30 -24.48 4.51 -15.15
C GLY A 30 -23.70 4.29 -16.45
N GLN A 31 -23.94 5.11 -17.47
CA GLN A 31 -23.20 5.08 -18.72
C GLN A 31 -21.74 5.52 -18.57
N GLU A 32 -21.46 6.54 -17.75
CA GLU A 32 -20.09 6.98 -17.46
C GLU A 32 -19.29 5.89 -16.74
N TRP A 33 -19.90 5.19 -15.78
CA TRP A 33 -19.26 4.07 -15.10
C TRP A 33 -18.98 2.90 -16.03
N ARG A 34 -19.92 2.57 -16.92
CA ARG A 34 -19.72 1.54 -17.95
C ARG A 34 -18.53 1.88 -18.86
N ALA A 35 -18.44 3.12 -19.31
CA ALA A 35 -17.31 3.59 -20.09
C ALA A 35 -15.99 3.47 -19.30
N ALA A 36 -15.99 3.90 -18.03
CA ALA A 36 -14.81 3.80 -17.17
C ALA A 36 -14.35 2.35 -16.93
N PHE A 37 -15.29 1.41 -16.73
CA PHE A 37 -14.96 -0.02 -16.62
C PHE A 37 -14.40 -0.56 -17.94
N THR A 38 -15.04 -0.24 -19.08
CA THR A 38 -14.52 -0.65 -20.40
C THR A 38 -13.10 -0.15 -20.63
N ASP A 39 -12.83 1.12 -20.36
CA ASP A 39 -11.50 1.70 -20.51
C ASP A 39 -10.49 1.08 -19.56
N PHE A 40 -10.88 0.85 -18.30
CA PHE A 40 -10.05 0.16 -17.34
C PHE A 40 -9.65 -1.24 -17.85
N TRP A 41 -10.61 -2.06 -18.27
CA TRP A 41 -10.33 -3.43 -18.71
C TRP A 41 -9.52 -3.49 -20.00
N ARG A 42 -9.70 -2.51 -20.91
CA ARG A 42 -8.85 -2.36 -22.09
C ARG A 42 -7.39 -2.14 -21.68
N LEU A 43 -7.13 -1.17 -20.81
CA LEU A 43 -5.78 -0.87 -20.30
C LEU A 43 -5.20 -2.01 -19.46
N TYR A 44 -6.03 -2.64 -18.63
CA TYR A 44 -5.61 -3.75 -17.78
C TYR A 44 -5.22 -4.98 -18.61
N ARG A 45 -5.84 -5.21 -19.77
CA ARG A 45 -5.46 -6.29 -20.69
C ARG A 45 -4.03 -6.11 -21.22
N GLU A 46 -3.59 -4.87 -21.43
CA GLU A 46 -2.21 -4.57 -21.83
C GLU A 46 -1.21 -4.87 -20.69
N TYR A 47 -1.67 -4.78 -19.43
CA TYR A 47 -0.87 -5.06 -18.25
C TYR A 47 -0.82 -6.56 -17.88
N ASP A 48 -1.96 -7.24 -17.86
CA ASP A 48 -2.10 -8.67 -17.50
C ASP A 48 -3.09 -9.36 -18.45
N ALA A 49 -2.66 -9.63 -19.68
CA ALA A 49 -3.48 -10.30 -20.70
C ALA A 49 -3.96 -11.71 -20.31
N ASN A 50 -3.28 -12.34 -19.33
CA ASN A 50 -3.57 -13.69 -18.88
C ASN A 50 -4.56 -13.73 -17.71
N HIS A 51 -5.08 -12.58 -17.27
CA HIS A 51 -6.07 -12.54 -16.19
C HIS A 51 -7.34 -13.35 -16.57
N PRO A 52 -7.84 -14.24 -15.70
CA PRO A 52 -8.98 -15.13 -16.02
C PRO A 52 -10.24 -14.41 -16.50
N VAL A 53 -10.46 -13.17 -16.05
CA VAL A 53 -11.58 -12.33 -16.50
C VAL A 53 -11.68 -12.22 -18.03
N PHE A 54 -10.57 -12.26 -18.76
CA PHE A 54 -10.58 -12.14 -20.22
C PHE A 54 -10.97 -13.42 -20.95
N GLN A 55 -11.08 -14.54 -20.23
CA GLN A 55 -11.62 -15.80 -20.73
C GLN A 55 -13.13 -15.91 -20.50
N GLU A 56 -13.67 -15.04 -19.65
CA GLU A 56 -15.09 -14.99 -19.33
C GLU A 56 -15.89 -14.28 -20.44
N GLN A 57 -17.13 -14.74 -20.68
CA GLN A 57 -18.01 -14.19 -21.73
C GLN A 57 -18.83 -12.97 -21.28
N HIS A 58 -18.50 -12.37 -20.13
CA HIS A 58 -19.27 -11.28 -19.56
C HIS A 58 -18.89 -9.93 -20.19
N ASP A 59 -19.86 -9.02 -20.22
CA ASP A 59 -19.65 -7.63 -20.63
C ASP A 59 -18.72 -6.90 -19.63
N MET A 60 -17.55 -6.47 -20.12
CA MET A 60 -16.55 -5.75 -19.31
C MET A 60 -17.08 -4.42 -18.77
N SER A 61 -18.08 -3.83 -19.42
CA SER A 61 -18.68 -2.57 -18.97
C SER A 61 -19.51 -2.72 -17.69
N VAL A 62 -19.74 -3.92 -17.18
CA VAL A 62 -20.43 -4.16 -15.89
C VAL A 62 -19.56 -4.92 -14.88
N ARG A 63 -18.24 -4.99 -15.14
CA ARG A 63 -17.26 -5.68 -14.31
C ARG A 63 -16.53 -4.67 -13.44
N LEU A 64 -16.78 -4.69 -12.13
CA LEU A 64 -16.14 -3.82 -11.16
C LEU A 64 -14.81 -4.45 -10.69
N PRO A 65 -13.64 -3.88 -11.05
CA PRO A 65 -12.37 -4.35 -10.52
C PRO A 65 -12.21 -4.03 -9.03
N VAL A 66 -11.86 -5.04 -8.23
CA VAL A 66 -11.66 -4.93 -6.78
C VAL A 66 -10.38 -5.62 -6.31
N PHE A 67 -9.77 -5.08 -5.27
CA PHE A 67 -8.73 -5.75 -4.49
C PHE A 67 -9.29 -6.21 -3.13
N CYS A 68 -8.77 -7.33 -2.62
CA CYS A 68 -8.72 -7.54 -1.17
C CYS A 68 -7.73 -6.53 -0.61
N HIS A 69 -8.13 -5.73 0.36
CA HIS A 69 -7.19 -4.91 1.09
C HIS A 69 -7.22 -5.21 2.58
N GLY A 70 -6.05 -5.22 3.21
CA GLY A 70 -5.98 -5.33 4.66
C GLY A 70 -4.73 -4.72 5.25
N ASP A 71 -4.79 -4.56 6.56
CA ASP A 71 -3.76 -3.93 7.37
C ASP A 71 -3.76 -4.55 8.77
N GLU A 72 -2.58 -4.91 9.27
CA GLU A 72 -2.42 -5.35 10.66
C GLU A 72 -1.82 -4.24 11.52
N GLY A 73 -2.70 -3.34 11.95
CA GLY A 73 -2.34 -2.26 12.84
C GLY A 73 -2.22 -2.67 14.30
N ARG A 74 -1.78 -1.71 15.13
CA ARG A 74 -1.91 -1.78 16.60
C ARG A 74 -2.79 -0.64 17.07
N GLY A 75 -3.87 -0.97 17.78
CA GLY A 75 -4.72 0.03 18.41
C GLY A 75 -4.09 0.66 19.66
N LEU A 76 -4.85 1.51 20.37
CA LEU A 76 -4.42 2.18 21.61
C LEU A 76 -3.91 1.21 22.69
N ARG A 77 -4.45 -0.02 22.71
CA ARG A 77 -4.06 -1.08 23.64
C ARG A 77 -2.80 -1.85 23.21
N ARG A 78 -2.15 -1.46 22.12
CA ARG A 78 -0.95 -2.12 21.54
C ARG A 78 -1.15 -3.60 21.15
N VAL A 79 -2.40 -4.08 21.19
CA VAL A 79 -2.79 -5.40 20.71
C VAL A 79 -2.95 -5.31 19.18
N PRO A 80 -2.35 -6.23 18.41
CA PRO A 80 -2.53 -6.26 16.97
C PRO A 80 -4.01 -6.45 16.60
N PHE A 81 -4.42 -5.81 15.53
CA PHE A 81 -5.79 -5.78 15.05
C PHE A 81 -5.76 -5.80 13.52
N MET A 82 -6.50 -6.72 12.93
CA MET A 82 -6.53 -6.90 11.48
C MET A 82 -7.84 -6.32 10.95
N VAL A 83 -7.70 -5.51 9.91
CA VAL A 83 -8.82 -4.97 9.15
C VAL A 83 -8.76 -5.54 7.75
N GLU A 84 -9.90 -6.01 7.27
CA GLU A 84 -10.08 -6.57 5.94
C GLU A 84 -11.20 -5.82 5.24
N VAL A 85 -10.93 -5.33 4.04
CA VAL A 85 -11.84 -4.49 3.26
C VAL A 85 -11.81 -4.86 1.79
N TRP A 86 -12.93 -4.65 1.10
CA TRP A 86 -12.96 -4.57 -0.34
C TRP A 86 -12.50 -3.18 -0.78
N GLN A 87 -11.59 -3.12 -1.75
CA GLN A 87 -11.11 -1.86 -2.30
C GLN A 87 -11.35 -1.81 -3.81
N PRO A 88 -12.36 -1.06 -4.29
CA PRO A 88 -12.50 -0.76 -5.72
C PRO A 88 -11.24 -0.10 -6.29
N VAL A 89 -10.89 -0.47 -7.52
CA VAL A 89 -9.72 0.12 -8.20
C VAL A 89 -10.00 1.52 -8.69
N LEU A 90 -11.22 1.75 -9.18
CA LEU A 90 -11.67 3.07 -9.60
C LEU A 90 -12.08 3.91 -8.38
N SER A 91 -11.68 5.18 -8.39
CA SER A 91 -12.05 6.12 -7.34
C SER A 91 -13.51 6.51 -7.46
N HIS A 92 -14.19 6.63 -6.32
CA HIS A 92 -15.54 7.21 -6.25
C HIS A 92 -15.62 8.65 -6.80
N LYS A 93 -14.47 9.34 -6.89
CA LYS A 93 -14.36 10.67 -7.49
C LYS A 93 -14.21 10.65 -9.02
N GLY A 94 -14.24 9.48 -9.64
CA GLY A 94 -14.09 9.27 -11.08
C GLY A 94 -12.71 8.77 -11.50
N ALA A 95 -12.56 8.46 -12.79
CA ALA A 95 -11.37 7.82 -13.36
C ALA A 95 -10.08 8.66 -13.25
N ASN A 96 -10.20 9.98 -13.13
CA ASN A 96 -9.05 10.90 -13.01
C ASN A 96 -8.53 11.04 -11.57
N CYS A 97 -9.11 10.31 -10.61
CA CYS A 97 -8.68 10.31 -9.22
C CYS A 97 -8.19 8.93 -8.82
N THR A 98 -7.21 8.88 -7.92
CA THR A 98 -6.75 7.62 -7.34
C THR A 98 -7.79 7.07 -6.36
N ASN A 99 -7.87 5.74 -6.20
CA ASN A 99 -8.70 5.11 -5.17
C ASN A 99 -8.20 5.34 -3.73
N MET A 100 -7.11 6.09 -3.57
CA MET A 100 -6.63 6.59 -2.29
C MET A 100 -7.09 8.04 -2.02
N SER A 101 -7.73 8.68 -3.00
CA SER A 101 -8.22 10.06 -2.87
C SER A 101 -9.50 10.12 -2.04
N GLY A 102 -9.56 11.05 -1.08
CA GLY A 102 -10.72 11.25 -0.21
C GLY A 102 -10.66 10.42 1.07
N HIS A 103 -11.80 10.32 1.75
CA HIS A 103 -11.90 9.58 2.99
C HIS A 103 -11.93 8.07 2.71
N THR A 104 -11.25 7.26 3.53
CA THR A 104 -11.18 5.80 3.34
C THR A 104 -12.54 5.10 3.35
N PHE A 105 -13.51 5.60 4.13
CA PHE A 105 -14.92 5.15 4.08
C PHE A 105 -15.56 5.22 2.68
N CYS A 106 -15.02 6.04 1.76
CA CYS A 106 -15.49 6.14 0.38
C CYS A 106 -14.70 5.26 -0.60
N SER A 107 -13.69 4.53 -0.15
CA SER A 107 -12.90 3.65 -1.04
C SER A 107 -12.61 2.28 -0.46
N ARG A 108 -13.07 2.01 0.76
CA ARG A 108 -12.87 0.74 1.47
C ARG A 108 -14.19 0.29 2.07
N LEU A 109 -14.74 -0.79 1.54
CA LEU A 109 -15.94 -1.42 2.07
C LEU A 109 -15.52 -2.46 3.10
N LEU A 110 -15.83 -2.21 4.36
CA LEU A 110 -15.40 -3.08 5.46
C LEU A 110 -15.97 -4.48 5.30
N PHE A 111 -15.10 -5.50 5.28
CA PHE A 111 -15.51 -6.90 5.33
C PHE A 111 -15.45 -7.42 6.78
N THR A 112 -14.28 -7.31 7.42
CA THR A 112 -14.13 -7.70 8.82
C THR A 112 -13.07 -6.90 9.57
N CYS A 113 -13.14 -7.03 10.89
CA CYS A 113 -12.33 -6.34 11.88
C CYS A 113 -12.12 -7.31 13.04
N ILE A 114 -10.92 -7.86 13.17
CA ILE A 114 -10.65 -8.94 14.13
C ILE A 114 -9.43 -8.63 15.00
N SER A 115 -9.55 -8.95 16.30
CA SER A 115 -8.44 -8.82 17.25
C SER A 115 -7.48 -9.99 17.15
N SER A 116 -6.19 -9.76 17.34
CA SER A 116 -5.18 -10.82 17.30
C SER A 116 -5.42 -11.95 18.29
N LYS A 117 -6.13 -11.69 19.39
CA LYS A 117 -6.52 -12.73 20.35
C LYS A 117 -7.41 -13.81 19.73
N LEU A 118 -8.18 -13.45 18.70
CA LEU A 118 -9.11 -14.35 18.02
C LEU A 118 -8.48 -15.07 16.83
N PHE A 119 -7.45 -14.47 16.19
CA PHE A 119 -6.76 -15.06 15.03
C PHE A 119 -5.35 -15.59 15.32
N ALA A 120 -4.87 -15.59 16.57
CA ALA A 120 -3.52 -16.06 16.91
C ALA A 120 -3.22 -17.52 16.52
N GLY A 121 -4.25 -18.34 16.27
CA GLY A 121 -4.12 -19.74 15.85
C GLY A 121 -4.43 -20.02 14.37
N ASP A 122 -4.46 -18.98 13.52
CA ASP A 122 -4.77 -18.99 12.07
C ASP A 122 -6.15 -19.56 11.66
N LEU A 123 -6.75 -20.50 12.40
CA LEU A 123 -8.01 -21.16 12.08
C LEU A 123 -9.17 -20.17 11.89
N THR A 124 -9.36 -19.26 12.84
CA THR A 124 -10.42 -18.25 12.76
C THR A 124 -10.26 -17.37 11.52
N LEU A 125 -9.04 -16.92 11.22
CA LEU A 125 -8.77 -16.09 10.05
C LEU A 125 -8.97 -16.87 8.76
N ARG A 126 -8.53 -18.14 8.70
CA ARG A 126 -8.76 -19.02 7.54
C ARG A 126 -10.25 -19.25 7.30
N GLN A 127 -11.07 -19.39 8.34
CA GLN A 127 -12.53 -19.52 8.20
C GLN A 127 -13.17 -18.23 7.67
N ILE A 128 -12.74 -17.08 8.18
CA ILE A 128 -13.18 -15.76 7.68
C ILE A 128 -12.81 -15.62 6.20
N ASN A 129 -11.56 -15.92 5.82
CA ASN A 129 -11.09 -15.81 4.44
C ASN A 129 -11.75 -16.81 3.51
N ARG A 130 -12.14 -17.99 4.00
CA ARG A 130 -12.95 -18.93 3.23
C ARG A 130 -14.33 -18.36 2.93
N ALA A 131 -15.01 -17.82 3.94
CA ALA A 131 -16.30 -17.16 3.73
C ALA A 131 -16.16 -15.96 2.77
N TRP A 132 -15.05 -15.21 2.86
CA TRP A 132 -14.76 -14.13 1.94
C TRP A 132 -14.57 -14.62 0.50
N ALA A 133 -13.74 -15.64 0.30
CA ALA A 133 -13.49 -16.23 -1.02
C ALA A 133 -14.78 -16.79 -1.64
N GLU A 134 -15.64 -17.44 -0.85
CA GLU A 134 -16.96 -17.90 -1.30
C GLU A 134 -17.84 -16.74 -1.77
N GLN A 135 -17.88 -15.63 -1.03
CA GLN A 135 -18.58 -14.42 -1.46
C GLN A 135 -17.97 -13.81 -2.72
N MET A 136 -16.63 -13.80 -2.86
CA MET A 136 -15.97 -13.32 -4.08
C MET A 136 -16.36 -14.11 -5.32
N ILE A 137 -16.42 -15.43 -5.20
CA ILE A 137 -16.82 -16.32 -6.29
C ILE A 137 -18.26 -16.01 -6.69
N SER A 138 -19.18 -15.96 -5.72
CA SER A 138 -20.58 -15.64 -5.99
C SER A 138 -20.74 -14.24 -6.59
N LEU A 139 -20.10 -13.20 -6.05
CA LEU A 139 -20.18 -11.84 -6.58
C LEU A 139 -19.55 -11.69 -7.97
N SER A 140 -18.59 -12.55 -8.33
CA SER A 140 -18.02 -12.59 -9.67
C SER A 140 -18.93 -13.31 -10.68
N GLN A 141 -19.63 -14.36 -10.25
CA GLN A 141 -20.46 -15.21 -11.12
C GLN A 141 -21.90 -14.73 -11.22
N ASP A 142 -22.51 -14.42 -10.08
CA ASP A 142 -23.92 -14.07 -9.93
C ASP A 142 -24.14 -12.56 -9.99
N GLY A 143 -23.11 -11.77 -9.63
CA GLY A 143 -23.18 -10.32 -9.58
C GLY A 143 -24.08 -9.78 -8.45
N VAL A 144 -24.27 -8.46 -8.46
CA VAL A 144 -25.14 -7.72 -7.54
C VAL A 144 -26.07 -6.81 -8.35
N PRO A 145 -27.39 -6.84 -8.09
CA PRO A 145 -28.32 -5.92 -8.72
C PRO A 145 -27.95 -4.45 -8.44
N ALA A 146 -27.85 -3.67 -9.51
CA ALA A 146 -27.50 -2.26 -9.49
C ALA A 146 -28.44 -1.47 -10.40
N GLY A 147 -29.65 -1.19 -9.90
CA GLY A 147 -30.71 -0.59 -10.71
C GLY A 147 -31.20 -1.55 -11.80
N ILE A 148 -31.01 -1.18 -13.07
CA ILE A 148 -31.38 -2.03 -14.23
C ILE A 148 -30.25 -2.95 -14.68
N TRP A 149 -29.08 -2.87 -14.04
CA TRP A 149 -27.90 -3.65 -14.39
C TRP A 149 -27.58 -4.68 -13.31
N ASN A 150 -26.75 -5.65 -13.67
CA ASN A 150 -26.11 -6.54 -12.72
C ASN A 150 -24.61 -6.26 -12.74
N LEU A 151 -24.03 -5.86 -11.61
CA LEU A 151 -22.60 -5.58 -11.49
C LEU A 151 -21.87 -6.83 -11.01
N PHE A 152 -20.81 -7.21 -11.69
CA PHE A 152 -20.02 -8.38 -11.34
C PHE A 152 -18.67 -7.93 -10.76
N LEU A 153 -18.31 -8.42 -9.58
CA LEU A 153 -17.04 -8.03 -8.96
C LEU A 153 -15.92 -8.93 -9.47
N THR A 154 -14.87 -8.34 -10.03
CA THR A 154 -13.69 -9.08 -10.47
C THR A 154 -12.53 -8.81 -9.54
N PHE A 155 -12.05 -9.87 -8.90
CA PHE A 155 -10.88 -9.82 -8.05
C PHE A 155 -9.61 -9.65 -8.90
N LEU A 156 -8.80 -8.65 -8.56
CA LEU A 156 -7.51 -8.42 -9.21
C LEU A 156 -6.32 -8.90 -8.38
N GLY A 157 -6.49 -9.08 -7.07
CA GLY A 157 -5.37 -9.35 -6.18
C GLY A 157 -5.57 -8.95 -4.73
N GLY A 158 -4.58 -9.24 -3.90
CA GLY A 158 -4.51 -8.83 -2.50
C GLY A 158 -3.53 -7.68 -2.31
N LYS A 159 -3.92 -6.64 -1.59
CA LYS A 159 -3.10 -5.46 -1.27
C LYS A 159 -3.02 -5.25 0.23
N GLY A 160 -1.86 -4.88 0.76
CA GLY A 160 -1.79 -4.51 2.18
C GLY A 160 -0.41 -4.54 2.76
N ASP A 161 -0.32 -4.37 4.07
CA ASP A 161 0.93 -4.55 4.78
C ASP A 161 1.37 -6.02 4.73
N TRP A 162 2.68 -6.23 4.92
CA TRP A 162 3.26 -7.57 4.81
C TRP A 162 2.68 -8.58 5.82
N PRO A 163 2.46 -8.20 7.10
CA PRO A 163 1.79 -9.07 8.06
C PRO A 163 0.40 -9.53 7.62
N TYR A 164 -0.45 -8.62 7.08
CA TYR A 164 -1.76 -8.98 6.54
C TYR A 164 -1.62 -9.94 5.37
N LEU A 165 -0.89 -9.56 4.30
CA LEU A 165 -0.79 -10.36 3.08
C LEU A 165 -0.33 -11.79 3.39
N ARG A 166 0.65 -11.92 4.30
CA ARG A 166 1.15 -13.20 4.76
C ARG A 166 0.05 -14.08 5.36
N LYS A 167 -0.73 -13.52 6.26
CA LYS A 167 -1.74 -14.28 7.01
C LYS A 167 -2.98 -14.54 6.18
N ALA A 168 -3.41 -13.54 5.41
CA ALA A 168 -4.66 -13.60 4.67
C ALA A 168 -4.57 -14.54 3.46
N LEU A 169 -3.45 -14.45 2.72
CA LEU A 169 -3.18 -15.25 1.53
C LEU A 169 -2.37 -16.52 1.83
N ASP A 170 -2.16 -16.82 3.12
CA ASP A 170 -1.42 -17.98 3.60
C ASP A 170 -0.04 -18.15 2.95
N ILE A 171 0.75 -17.07 2.94
CA ILE A 171 2.11 -17.03 2.39
C ILE A 171 3.12 -17.42 3.48
N TYR A 172 4.23 -18.07 3.10
CA TYR A 172 5.29 -18.47 4.04
C TYR A 172 5.94 -17.28 4.78
N THR A 173 6.20 -17.42 6.09
CA THR A 173 7.03 -16.50 6.90
C THR A 173 8.50 -16.57 6.52
N GLY A 174 9.20 -15.45 6.55
CA GLY A 174 10.62 -15.41 6.18
C GLY A 174 10.86 -15.75 4.72
N SER A 175 9.77 -15.90 3.96
CA SER A 175 9.85 -16.07 2.55
C SER A 175 10.25 -14.71 1.98
N GLY A 176 11.51 -14.55 1.62
CA GLY A 176 11.92 -13.59 0.59
C GLY A 176 11.19 -13.79 -0.74
N TYR A 177 10.22 -14.70 -0.83
CA TYR A 177 9.62 -15.22 -2.04
C TYR A 177 8.54 -14.30 -2.59
N CYS A 178 7.90 -13.48 -1.76
CA CYS A 178 6.94 -12.47 -2.25
C CYS A 178 7.58 -11.14 -2.59
N CYS A 179 8.59 -10.73 -1.82
CA CYS A 179 9.46 -9.63 -2.23
C CYS A 179 10.61 -10.22 -3.04
N ARG A 180 10.30 -10.86 -4.20
CA ARG A 180 11.25 -11.40 -5.21
C ARG A 180 12.69 -11.30 -4.72
N GLN A 181 13.12 -12.14 -3.77
CA GLN A 181 14.52 -12.13 -3.35
C GLN A 181 15.28 -12.74 -4.51
N ILE A 182 15.61 -11.85 -5.44
CA ILE A 182 16.84 -11.84 -6.21
C ILE A 182 17.87 -12.53 -5.30
N PRO A 183 18.53 -13.61 -5.75
CA PRO A 183 19.81 -13.96 -5.16
C PRO A 183 20.56 -12.65 -4.90
N ALA A 184 21.18 -12.44 -3.73
CA ALA A 184 21.76 -11.13 -3.40
C ALA A 184 22.79 -10.60 -4.45
N GLU A 185 23.12 -11.43 -5.43
CA GLU A 185 23.81 -11.08 -6.65
C GLU A 185 22.87 -10.27 -7.59
N ASN A 186 23.26 -9.02 -7.88
CA ASN A 186 22.57 -8.14 -8.84
C ASN A 186 21.21 -7.55 -8.42
N TRP A 187 20.89 -7.49 -7.12
CA TRP A 187 19.66 -6.79 -6.64
C TRP A 187 19.63 -5.29 -6.99
N HIS A 188 20.79 -4.73 -7.27
CA HIS A 188 20.99 -3.34 -7.65
C HIS A 188 20.78 -3.09 -9.15
N ASP A 189 20.71 -4.14 -9.97
CA ASP A 189 20.44 -4.01 -11.40
C ASP A 189 18.94 -3.92 -11.65
N PHE A 190 18.44 -2.73 -11.96
CA PHE A 190 17.02 -2.50 -12.25
C PHE A 190 16.71 -2.51 -13.76
N SER A 191 17.69 -2.83 -14.62
CA SER A 191 17.53 -2.87 -16.08
C SER A 191 16.46 -3.88 -16.53
N GLU A 192 15.96 -3.75 -17.77
CA GLU A 192 14.95 -4.67 -18.32
C GLU A 192 15.49 -6.09 -18.50
N ASP A 193 16.80 -6.23 -18.69
CA ASP A 193 17.52 -7.50 -18.88
C ASP A 193 18.09 -8.07 -17.59
N ALA A 194 17.82 -7.44 -16.44
CA ALA A 194 18.40 -7.85 -15.16
C ALA A 194 18.11 -9.34 -14.89
N PRO A 195 19.11 -10.19 -14.56
CA PRO A 195 18.97 -11.64 -14.53
C PRO A 195 17.78 -12.14 -13.68
N TRP A 196 17.55 -11.48 -12.54
CA TRP A 196 16.45 -11.79 -11.64
C TRP A 196 15.05 -11.56 -12.23
N ARG A 197 14.91 -10.84 -13.35
CA ARG A 197 13.65 -10.72 -14.08
C ARG A 197 13.29 -12.01 -14.81
N HIS A 198 14.29 -12.77 -15.27
CA HIS A 198 14.14 -13.99 -16.08
C HIS A 198 14.34 -15.27 -15.26
N GLU A 199 15.25 -15.25 -14.30
CA GLU A 199 15.54 -16.35 -13.38
C GLU A 199 14.55 -16.34 -12.21
N ARG A 200 13.29 -16.71 -12.48
CA ARG A 200 12.23 -16.82 -11.46
C ARG A 200 11.89 -18.28 -11.09
N PRO A 201 12.82 -19.14 -10.67
CA PRO A 201 12.51 -20.54 -10.35
C PRO A 201 11.92 -20.73 -8.95
N ASN A 202 11.62 -19.67 -8.20
CA ASN A 202 11.14 -19.82 -6.83
C ASN A 202 9.75 -20.48 -6.80
N PRO A 203 9.53 -21.48 -5.93
CA PRO A 203 8.22 -22.07 -5.73
C PRO A 203 7.20 -20.99 -5.36
N SER A 204 5.93 -21.28 -5.65
CA SER A 204 4.81 -20.44 -5.25
C SER A 204 4.95 -19.98 -3.80
N PRO A 205 4.74 -18.69 -3.48
CA PRO A 205 4.85 -18.19 -2.12
C PRO A 205 3.70 -18.70 -1.22
N PHE A 206 2.64 -19.25 -1.82
CA PHE A 206 1.48 -19.78 -1.11
C PHE A 206 1.80 -21.15 -0.49
N LYS A 207 1.30 -21.38 0.71
CA LYS A 207 1.40 -22.70 1.36
C LYS A 207 0.57 -23.74 0.60
N GLU A 208 1.08 -24.97 0.59
CA GLU A 208 0.43 -26.13 -0.06
C GLU A 208 -0.94 -26.46 0.56
N ASP A 209 -1.11 -26.19 1.86
CA ASP A 209 -2.33 -26.48 2.63
C ASP A 209 -3.56 -25.64 2.20
N GLY A 210 -3.41 -24.82 1.16
CA GLY A 210 -4.50 -24.17 0.44
C GLY A 210 -4.89 -22.81 1.02
N ASN A 211 -4.34 -21.75 0.44
CA ASN A 211 -4.87 -20.40 0.56
C ASN A 211 -6.37 -20.39 0.19
N PRO A 212 -7.28 -19.94 1.08
CA PRO A 212 -8.72 -19.90 0.78
C PRO A 212 -9.07 -19.18 -0.52
N PHE A 213 -8.26 -18.20 -0.90
CA PHE A 213 -8.46 -17.42 -2.11
C PHE A 213 -8.06 -18.16 -3.40
N HIS A 214 -7.34 -19.29 -3.38
CA HIS A 214 -6.96 -20.01 -4.62
C HIS A 214 -8.14 -20.41 -5.52
N LYS A 215 -9.36 -20.48 -4.96
CA LYS A 215 -10.58 -20.77 -5.74
C LYS A 215 -11.17 -19.53 -6.41
N VAL A 216 -10.76 -18.33 -6.00
CA VAL A 216 -11.20 -17.07 -6.59
C VAL A 216 -10.43 -16.87 -7.91
N PRO A 217 -11.12 -16.68 -9.05
CA PRO A 217 -10.45 -16.48 -10.33
C PRO A 217 -9.41 -15.35 -10.26
N GLY A 218 -8.16 -15.70 -10.57
CA GLY A 218 -7.03 -14.78 -10.59
C GLY A 218 -6.26 -14.67 -9.27
N ALA A 219 -6.75 -15.20 -8.16
CA ALA A 219 -6.12 -15.04 -6.85
C ALA A 219 -4.97 -16.01 -6.54
N ASP A 220 -4.73 -16.97 -7.43
CA ASP A 220 -3.68 -17.99 -7.36
C ASP A 220 -2.33 -17.53 -7.94
N ASP A 221 -2.27 -16.33 -8.51
CA ASP A 221 -1.04 -15.75 -9.06
C ASP A 221 -0.34 -14.84 -8.04
N ALA A 222 0.89 -15.19 -7.71
CA ALA A 222 1.75 -14.40 -6.83
C ALA A 222 1.99 -12.96 -7.33
N LEU A 223 1.92 -12.70 -8.64
CA LEU A 223 2.07 -11.36 -9.22
C LEU A 223 0.94 -10.41 -8.85
N ARG A 224 -0.17 -10.94 -8.34
CA ARG A 224 -1.34 -10.17 -7.89
C ARG A 224 -1.34 -9.93 -6.37
N VAL A 225 -0.27 -10.32 -5.69
CA VAL A 225 0.01 -9.91 -4.31
C VAL A 225 0.77 -8.58 -4.35
N LEU A 226 0.14 -7.51 -3.87
CA LEU A 226 0.61 -6.14 -3.97
C LEU A 226 0.92 -5.57 -2.57
N PRO A 227 2.16 -5.71 -2.09
CA PRO A 227 2.59 -5.06 -0.86
C PRO A 227 2.32 -3.55 -0.88
N ASP A 228 1.92 -3.01 0.26
CA ASP A 228 1.83 -1.57 0.44
C ASP A 228 3.22 -0.96 0.32
N VAL A 229 3.43 -0.26 -0.79
CA VAL A 229 4.70 0.40 -1.13
C VAL A 229 5.17 1.35 -0.03
N MET A 230 4.26 2.02 0.70
CA MET A 230 4.65 2.90 1.80
C MET A 230 5.19 2.10 2.97
N HIS A 231 4.58 0.96 3.29
CA HIS A 231 5.08 0.04 4.30
C HIS A 231 6.40 -0.60 3.86
N THR A 232 6.54 -0.98 2.58
CA THR A 232 7.79 -1.51 2.03
C THR A 232 8.91 -0.50 2.09
N TYR A 233 8.65 0.77 1.74
CA TYR A 233 9.63 1.84 1.89
C TYR A 233 10.02 2.03 3.37
N HIS A 234 9.02 2.14 4.24
CA HIS A 234 9.22 2.36 5.66
C HIS A 234 10.05 1.26 6.32
N ILE A 235 9.63 0.00 6.16
CA ILE A 235 10.28 -1.18 6.78
C ILE A 235 11.57 -1.55 6.05
N GLY A 236 11.66 -1.25 4.75
CA GLY A 236 12.85 -1.49 3.94
C GLY A 236 14.00 -0.58 4.32
N PHE A 237 14.16 0.53 3.60
CA PHE A 237 15.30 1.44 3.82
C PHE A 237 14.90 2.82 4.32
N GLY A 238 13.65 3.24 4.13
CA GLY A 238 13.21 4.62 4.32
C GLY A 238 13.38 5.14 5.74
N VAL A 239 13.01 4.34 6.75
CA VAL A 239 13.09 4.74 8.15
C VAL A 239 14.55 4.88 8.64
N ASP A 240 15.42 3.96 8.21
CA ASP A 240 16.85 3.96 8.53
C ASP A 240 17.58 5.06 7.77
N PHE A 241 17.21 5.28 6.51
CA PHE A 241 17.72 6.35 5.66
C PHE A 241 17.43 7.72 6.27
N CYS A 242 16.17 7.98 6.66
CA CYS A 242 15.79 9.24 7.33
C CYS A 242 16.57 9.44 8.63
N ALA A 243 16.63 8.41 9.48
CA ALA A 243 17.37 8.48 10.75
C ALA A 243 18.86 8.77 10.52
N SER A 244 19.47 8.14 9.51
CA SER A 244 20.88 8.33 9.17
C SER A 244 21.17 9.75 8.73
N ILE A 245 20.34 10.34 7.86
CA ILE A 245 20.50 11.73 7.43
C ILE A 245 20.34 12.69 8.62
N ILE A 246 19.33 12.50 9.46
CA ILE A 246 19.11 13.33 10.65
C ILE A 246 20.34 13.29 11.56
N MET A 247 20.87 12.09 11.83
CA MET A 247 22.07 11.93 12.65
C MET A 247 23.29 12.59 12.04
N TRP A 248 23.44 12.48 10.71
CA TRP A 248 24.58 13.04 10.01
C TRP A 248 24.54 14.57 10.02
N LEU A 249 23.37 15.17 9.74
CA LEU A 249 23.14 16.60 9.85
C LEU A 249 23.32 17.12 11.29
N ALA A 250 22.92 16.34 12.30
CA ALA A 250 23.19 16.66 13.70
C ALA A 250 24.70 16.71 13.99
N ASN A 251 25.48 15.74 13.50
CA ASN A 251 26.93 15.69 13.68
C ASN A 251 27.66 16.84 12.95
N LEU A 252 27.12 17.31 11.83
CA LEU A 252 27.60 18.52 11.14
C LEU A 252 27.20 19.83 11.84
N GLY A 253 26.39 19.76 12.91
CA GLY A 253 25.95 20.92 13.67
C GLY A 253 24.78 21.69 13.06
N HIS A 254 24.09 21.14 12.05
CA HIS A 254 22.91 21.80 11.46
C HIS A 254 21.72 21.92 12.44
N PHE A 255 21.73 21.13 13.51
CA PHE A 255 20.75 21.17 14.60
C PHE A 255 21.37 21.65 15.93
N GLY A 256 22.44 22.47 15.84
CA GLY A 256 23.13 23.06 16.98
C GLY A 256 24.55 22.53 17.20
N HIS A 257 25.42 23.35 17.80
CA HIS A 257 26.86 23.04 17.98
C HIS A 257 27.25 22.64 19.41
N LYS A 258 26.35 22.80 20.39
CA LYS A 258 26.64 22.56 21.81
C LYS A 258 25.59 21.63 22.38
N GLY A 259 26.02 20.67 23.19
CA GLY A 259 25.10 19.77 23.90
C GLY A 259 25.39 18.29 23.62
N LYS A 260 24.49 17.45 24.12
CA LYS A 260 24.51 16.01 23.88
C LYS A 260 23.68 15.70 22.64
N ILE A 261 23.93 14.53 22.05
CA ILE A 261 23.16 14.00 20.91
C ILE A 261 21.63 14.10 21.07
N ASP A 262 21.10 13.84 22.27
CA ASP A 262 19.65 13.95 22.52
C ASP A 262 19.14 15.40 22.45
N ASP A 263 20.01 16.39 22.73
CA ASP A 263 19.65 17.81 22.58
C ASP A 263 19.58 18.19 21.09
N TRP A 264 20.49 17.67 20.27
CA TRP A 264 20.47 17.87 18.81
C TRP A 264 19.25 17.21 18.17
N LEU A 265 18.91 15.98 18.59
CA LEU A 265 17.72 15.27 18.11
C LEU A 265 16.43 15.98 18.53
N ARG A 266 16.37 16.53 19.75
CA ARG A 266 15.23 17.35 20.21
C ARG A 266 15.07 18.62 19.38
N GLU A 267 16.18 19.30 19.05
CA GLU A 267 16.16 20.47 18.18
C GLU A 267 15.72 20.12 16.75
N ALA A 268 16.25 19.02 16.20
CA ALA A 268 15.83 18.52 14.88
C ALA A 268 14.32 18.22 14.85
N HIS A 269 13.80 17.54 15.88
CA HIS A 269 12.37 17.22 16.01
C HIS A 269 11.52 18.49 16.15
N SER A 270 11.98 19.47 16.94
CA SER A 270 11.30 20.77 17.07
C SER A 270 11.16 21.46 15.71
N ARG A 271 12.24 21.51 14.92
CA ARG A 271 12.20 22.08 13.56
C ARG A 271 11.30 21.30 12.62
N PHE A 272 11.31 19.97 12.71
CA PHE A 272 10.41 19.12 11.94
C PHE A 272 8.93 19.40 12.26
N MET A 273 8.58 19.51 13.54
CA MET A 273 7.21 19.81 13.97
C MET A 273 6.77 21.22 13.56
N GLN A 274 7.67 22.21 13.64
CA GLN A 274 7.43 23.56 13.12
C GLN A 274 7.16 23.55 11.61
N TRP A 275 7.98 22.82 10.84
CA TRP A 275 7.77 22.65 9.41
C TRP A 275 6.44 21.95 9.10
N CYS A 276 6.08 20.92 9.88
CA CYS A 276 4.80 20.23 9.73
C CYS A 276 3.63 21.20 9.92
N ALA A 277 3.64 21.99 10.99
CA ALA A 277 2.62 22.99 11.26
C ALA A 277 2.53 24.04 10.14
N ALA A 278 3.67 24.55 9.66
CA ALA A 278 3.73 25.55 8.59
C ALA A 278 3.22 25.03 7.23
N ASN A 279 3.31 23.72 6.98
CA ASN A 279 2.95 23.09 5.70
C ASN A 279 1.65 22.26 5.78
N GLY A 280 0.89 22.38 6.88
CA GLY A 280 -0.34 21.61 7.07
C GLY A 280 -0.12 20.09 7.04
N LYS A 281 1.06 19.63 7.46
CA LYS A 281 1.38 18.20 7.57
C LYS A 281 1.11 17.71 8.98
N TYR A 282 0.62 16.48 9.07
CA TYR A 282 0.45 15.77 10.33
C TYR A 282 1.59 14.76 10.51
N SER A 283 2.05 14.55 11.73
CA SER A 283 2.96 13.47 12.08
C SER A 283 2.55 12.85 13.42
N ALA A 284 2.61 11.52 13.52
CA ALA A 284 2.43 10.81 14.78
C ALA A 284 3.74 10.68 15.58
N CYS A 285 4.84 11.23 15.07
CA CYS A 285 6.14 11.17 15.74
C CYS A 285 6.22 12.17 16.90
N THR A 286 6.26 11.66 18.13
CA THR A 286 6.18 12.48 19.35
C THR A 286 7.51 13.05 19.82
N GLU A 287 8.61 12.35 19.56
CA GLU A 287 9.96 12.76 19.96
C GLU A 287 11.04 12.07 19.11
N TRP A 288 12.20 12.71 18.99
CA TRP A 288 13.44 12.05 18.55
C TRP A 288 14.47 12.03 19.68
N SER A 289 14.98 10.83 19.97
CA SER A 289 16.01 10.56 20.97
C SER A 289 16.84 9.35 20.52
N ARG A 290 17.97 9.11 21.20
CA ARG A 290 18.73 7.86 21.00
C ARG A 290 17.87 6.61 21.18
N ARG A 291 16.90 6.66 22.09
CA ARG A 291 15.98 5.54 22.36
C ARG A 291 15.08 5.28 21.17
N THR A 292 14.46 6.31 20.59
CA THR A 292 13.57 6.17 19.43
C THR A 292 14.31 5.86 18.14
N PHE A 293 15.61 6.17 18.06
CA PHE A 293 16.49 5.81 16.93
C PHE A 293 17.24 4.49 17.21
N HIS A 294 16.90 3.81 18.32
CA HIS A 294 17.50 2.55 18.75
C HIS A 294 19.04 2.55 18.67
N MET A 295 19.67 3.67 19.02
CA MET A 295 21.11 3.87 18.91
C MET A 295 21.83 3.13 20.02
N LYS A 296 22.70 2.18 19.64
CA LYS A 296 23.65 1.49 20.54
C LYS A 296 25.03 2.17 20.51
N SER A 297 25.32 2.90 19.43
CA SER A 297 26.55 3.67 19.25
C SER A 297 26.23 5.13 18.95
N LYS A 298 27.24 6.01 19.00
CA LYS A 298 27.07 7.44 18.67
C LYS A 298 26.92 7.71 17.17
N LEU A 299 27.36 6.78 16.32
CA LEU A 299 27.57 7.06 14.89
C LEU A 299 26.50 6.42 14.00
N VAL A 300 25.88 5.33 14.44
CA VAL A 300 24.98 4.54 13.59
C VAL A 300 23.70 4.22 14.36
N PRO A 301 22.53 4.72 13.91
CA PRO A 301 21.25 4.22 14.41
C PRO A 301 21.09 2.74 14.03
N ASN A 302 20.65 1.89 14.97
CA ASN A 302 20.50 0.45 14.67
C ASN A 302 19.10 0.08 14.15
N SER A 303 18.13 0.98 14.30
CA SER A 303 16.83 0.88 13.64
C SER A 303 16.17 2.25 13.67
N GLY A 304 15.49 2.60 12.60
CA GLY A 304 15.20 3.98 12.21
C GLY A 304 14.36 4.83 13.16
N ALA A 305 14.03 6.04 12.71
CA ALA A 305 13.24 7.00 13.46
C ALA A 305 11.88 6.35 13.81
N ALA A 306 11.64 5.99 15.08
CA ALA A 306 10.43 5.29 15.53
C ALA A 306 9.13 6.04 15.18
N CYS A 307 8.67 5.87 13.95
CA CYS A 307 7.57 6.57 13.34
C CYS A 307 6.77 5.58 12.48
N LYS A 308 5.55 5.95 12.07
CA LYS A 308 4.76 5.09 11.18
C LYS A 308 5.20 5.26 9.73
N ALA A 309 4.76 4.38 8.83
CA ALA A 309 5.07 4.47 7.40
C ALA A 309 4.71 5.85 6.79
N HIS A 310 3.55 6.39 7.16
CA HIS A 310 3.15 7.75 6.80
C HIS A 310 4.18 8.80 7.25
N ASP A 311 4.63 8.71 8.51
CA ASP A 311 5.56 9.69 9.07
C ASP A 311 6.91 9.64 8.36
N THR A 312 7.36 8.47 7.91
CA THR A 312 8.60 8.35 7.14
C THR A 312 8.53 9.18 5.85
N GLY A 313 7.43 9.11 5.11
CA GLY A 313 7.24 9.96 3.92
C GLY A 313 7.23 11.48 4.26
N VAL A 314 6.63 11.86 5.39
CA VAL A 314 6.62 13.26 5.85
C VAL A 314 8.03 13.73 6.27
N VAL A 315 8.80 12.87 6.93
CA VAL A 315 10.20 13.14 7.30
C VAL A 315 11.07 13.26 6.06
N THR A 316 10.90 12.39 5.05
CA THR A 316 11.61 12.49 3.76
C THR A 316 11.32 13.82 3.07
N ALA A 317 10.07 14.29 3.08
CA ALA A 317 9.69 15.61 2.55
C ALA A 317 10.36 16.77 3.32
N TRP A 318 10.40 16.69 4.65
CA TRP A 318 11.09 17.68 5.48
C TRP A 318 12.60 17.68 5.26
N LEU A 319 13.23 16.51 5.14
CA LEU A 319 14.66 16.39 4.85
C LEU A 319 15.02 17.03 3.52
N GLU A 320 14.15 16.93 2.50
CA GLU A 320 14.34 17.63 1.22
C GLU A 320 14.39 19.14 1.43
N HIS A 321 13.46 19.67 2.23
CA HIS A 321 13.41 21.08 2.58
C HIS A 321 14.67 21.54 3.33
N VAL A 322 15.14 20.77 4.32
CA VAL A 322 16.37 21.07 5.07
C VAL A 322 17.59 21.06 4.15
N LEU A 323 17.77 20.00 3.35
CA LEU A 323 18.94 19.83 2.47
C LEU A 323 19.01 20.87 1.36
N ARG A 324 17.86 21.41 0.90
CA ARG A 324 17.81 22.56 -0.02
C ARG A 324 18.33 23.85 0.60
N GLY A 325 18.23 24.00 1.92
CA GLY A 325 18.73 25.18 2.66
C GLY A 325 20.22 25.12 3.01
N ILE A 326 20.88 23.98 2.81
CA ILE A 326 22.31 23.79 3.08
C ILE A 326 23.08 24.05 1.79
N ALA A 327 24.22 24.73 1.85
CA ALA A 327 25.07 24.96 0.68
C ALA A 327 25.57 23.61 0.11
N PRO A 328 25.64 23.46 -1.23
CA PRO A 328 26.22 22.27 -1.86
C PRO A 328 27.70 22.11 -1.48
N ASP A 329 28.16 20.87 -1.34
CA ASP A 329 29.53 20.53 -0.92
C ASP A 329 30.28 19.65 -1.93
N ASN A 330 29.67 19.32 -3.07
CA ASN A 330 30.13 18.34 -4.06
C ASN A 330 30.46 16.96 -3.47
N GLY A 331 29.85 16.63 -2.34
CA GLY A 331 30.10 15.38 -1.63
C GLY A 331 28.82 14.76 -1.13
N ILE A 332 28.80 14.55 0.17
CA ILE A 332 27.80 13.73 0.84
C ILE A 332 26.50 14.51 1.07
N ILE A 333 26.52 15.84 1.26
CA ILE A 333 25.28 16.65 1.30
C ILE A 333 24.58 16.60 -0.06
N ASP A 334 25.31 16.74 -1.16
CA ASP A 334 24.70 16.68 -2.49
C ASP A 334 24.16 15.29 -2.81
N THR A 335 24.86 14.22 -2.38
CA THR A 335 24.35 12.84 -2.47
C THR A 335 23.05 12.68 -1.68
N MET A 336 23.01 13.15 -0.43
CA MET A 336 21.79 13.12 0.41
C MET A 336 20.65 13.89 -0.25
N ARG A 337 20.92 15.10 -0.77
CA ARG A 337 19.92 15.94 -1.43
C ARG A 337 19.33 15.22 -2.64
N TYR A 338 20.18 14.63 -3.47
CA TYR A 338 19.74 13.86 -4.63
C TYR A 338 18.86 12.67 -4.22
N THR A 339 19.35 11.82 -3.31
CA THR A 339 18.60 10.62 -2.89
C THR A 339 17.26 10.96 -2.25
N VAL A 340 17.21 11.98 -1.38
CA VAL A 340 15.95 12.42 -0.75
C VAL A 340 14.97 12.98 -1.81
N SER A 341 15.47 13.77 -2.76
CA SER A 341 14.65 14.29 -3.87
C SER A 341 14.03 13.15 -4.67
N GLN A 342 14.83 12.14 -5.05
CA GLN A 342 14.36 10.98 -5.80
C GLN A 342 13.29 10.17 -5.03
N CYS A 343 13.46 10.00 -3.71
CA CYS A 343 12.43 9.36 -2.88
C CYS A 343 11.10 10.16 -2.92
N ASN A 344 11.15 11.48 -2.82
CA ASN A 344 9.93 12.29 -2.85
C ASN A 344 9.30 12.36 -4.24
N VAL A 345 10.09 12.35 -5.31
CA VAL A 345 9.59 12.23 -6.68
C VAL A 345 8.83 10.91 -6.82
N PHE A 346 9.41 9.79 -6.38
CA PHE A 346 8.73 8.49 -6.35
C PHE A 346 7.38 8.55 -5.63
N PHE A 347 7.30 9.14 -4.42
CA PHE A 347 6.03 9.25 -3.70
C PHE A 347 5.03 10.17 -4.38
N ARG A 348 5.46 11.30 -4.95
CA ARG A 348 4.57 12.19 -5.70
C ARG A 348 3.97 11.48 -6.91
N THR A 349 4.78 10.73 -7.64
CA THR A 349 4.34 9.90 -8.78
C THR A 349 3.36 8.82 -8.32
N LEU A 350 3.68 8.08 -7.25
CA LEU A 350 2.78 7.07 -6.69
C LEU A 350 1.44 7.66 -6.21
N HIS A 351 1.43 8.83 -5.58
CA HIS A 351 0.20 9.48 -5.14
C HIS A 351 -0.62 10.06 -6.30
N LYS A 352 0.04 10.54 -7.35
CA LYS A 352 -0.58 11.09 -8.56
C LYS A 352 -1.29 10.01 -9.37
N HIS A 353 -0.65 8.85 -9.53
CA HIS A 353 -1.16 7.76 -10.37
C HIS A 353 -1.83 6.63 -9.57
N GLY A 354 -1.60 6.54 -8.27
CA GLY A 354 -2.04 5.42 -7.43
C GLY A 354 -1.10 4.23 -7.55
N ASN A 355 -1.57 3.05 -7.15
CA ASN A 355 -0.79 1.80 -7.27
C ASN A 355 -0.77 1.23 -8.70
N PHE A 356 -1.63 1.75 -9.58
CA PHE A 356 -1.71 1.35 -10.98
C PHE A 356 -1.30 2.55 -11.81
N ILE A 357 -0.15 2.46 -12.48
CA ILE A 357 0.25 3.43 -13.49
C ILE A 357 -0.16 2.81 -14.82
N PRO A 358 -1.16 3.36 -15.55
CA PRO A 358 -1.49 2.89 -16.87
C PRO A 358 -0.23 2.86 -17.77
N PRO A 359 -0.06 1.87 -18.67
CA PRO A 359 1.09 1.84 -19.57
C PRO A 359 1.29 3.15 -20.35
N ALA A 360 0.20 3.79 -20.78
CA ALA A 360 0.25 5.08 -21.46
C ALA A 360 0.78 6.24 -20.60
N ASP A 361 0.63 6.15 -19.27
CA ASP A 361 1.16 7.13 -18.32
C ASP A 361 2.53 6.72 -17.76
N LYS A 362 3.00 5.50 -18.04
CA LYS A 362 4.31 5.00 -17.59
C LYS A 362 5.43 5.90 -18.09
N ASP A 363 5.43 6.23 -19.37
CA ASP A 363 6.51 7.04 -19.97
C ASP A 363 6.52 8.46 -19.40
N LYS A 364 5.34 9.03 -19.13
CA LYS A 364 5.21 10.32 -18.46
C LYS A 364 5.66 10.26 -17.01
N ALA A 365 5.28 9.22 -16.27
CA ALA A 365 5.73 8.99 -14.90
C ALA A 365 7.25 8.80 -14.83
N MET A 366 7.85 8.08 -15.78
CA MET A 366 9.30 7.89 -15.91
C MET A 366 10.00 9.19 -16.27
N SER A 367 9.43 10.01 -17.16
CA SER A 367 9.94 11.35 -17.48
C SER A 367 9.90 12.28 -16.27
N ASP A 368 8.81 12.28 -15.51
CA ASP A 368 8.65 13.06 -14.27
C ASP A 368 9.67 12.61 -13.19
N MET A 369 10.21 11.38 -13.27
CA MET A 369 11.26 10.88 -12.38
C MET A 369 12.67 11.33 -12.77
N GLN A 370 12.90 11.68 -14.04
CA GLN A 370 14.20 12.10 -14.56
C GLN A 370 14.46 13.61 -14.43
N THR A 371 13.42 14.39 -14.16
CA THR A 371 13.47 15.85 -13.87
C THR A 371 13.52 16.14 -12.38
#